data_AF-A0A1C0VRZ9-F1
#
_entry.id   AF-A0A1C0VRZ9-F1
#
_cell.length_a   1.000
_cell.length_b   1.000
_cell.length_c   1.000
_cell.angle_alpha   90.00
_cell.angle_beta   90.00
_cell.angle_gamma   90.00
#
_symmetry.space_group_name_H-M   'P 1'
#
loop_
_entity.id
_entity.type
_entity.pdbx_description
1 polymer ?
#
loop_
_entity_poly.entity_id
_entity_poly.type
_entity_poly.pdbx_seq_one_letter_code
_entity_poly.pdbx_strand_id
1 'polypeptide(L)'
;MQTILLSHEEVARVANQLYENIIRQQIESVENIGKMVIIDIETGNYEVDKTGLQAARKLIEKNSNARLFGIRIGYNVAASFGGVMERNYK
;
A
#
# COMPACT_ATOMS: atom_id res chain seq x y z
N MET A 1 4.61 -21.76 -4.01
CA MET A 1 4.35 -20.37 -4.42
C MET A 1 5.58 -19.93 -5.20
N GLN A 2 5.42 -19.38 -6.39
CA GLN A 2 6.53 -19.01 -7.26
C GLN A 2 6.96 -17.58 -6.87
N THR A 3 8.19 -17.40 -6.40
CA THR A 3 8.68 -16.07 -6.01
C THR A 3 8.84 -15.20 -7.26
N ILE A 4 8.11 -14.08 -7.35
CA ILE A 4 8.28 -13.16 -8.47
C ILE A 4 9.53 -12.31 -8.23
N LEU A 5 10.60 -12.54 -8.99
CA LEU A 5 11.78 -11.67 -9.00
C LEU A 5 11.51 -10.39 -9.79
N LEU A 6 10.78 -9.47 -9.17
CA LEU A 6 10.62 -8.09 -9.66
C LEU A 6 11.76 -7.20 -9.17
N SER A 7 12.18 -6.26 -10.00
CA SER A 7 12.90 -5.06 -9.56
C SER A 7 12.05 -4.19 -8.63
N HIS A 8 12.66 -3.27 -7.89
CA HIS A 8 11.92 -2.34 -7.02
C HIS A 8 10.91 -1.49 -7.80
N GLU A 9 11.25 -1.09 -9.03
CA GLU A 9 10.37 -0.30 -9.90
C GLU A 9 9.15 -1.10 -10.36
N GLU A 10 9.35 -2.38 -10.70
CA GLU A 10 8.24 -3.25 -11.09
C GLU A 10 7.31 -3.57 -9.92
N VAL A 11 7.84 -3.74 -8.71
CA VAL A 11 7.01 -3.86 -7.49
C VAL A 11 6.15 -2.63 -7.32
N ALA A 12 6.75 -1.44 -7.40
CA ALA A 12 6.02 -0.18 -7.26
C ALA A 12 4.95 -0.04 -8.36
N ARG A 13 5.26 -0.43 -9.59
CA ARG A 13 4.30 -0.41 -10.71
C ARG A 13 3.11 -1.32 -10.45
N VAL A 14 3.35 -2.57 -10.06
CA VAL A 14 2.28 -3.55 -9.77
C VAL A 14 1.44 -3.08 -8.57
N ALA A 15 2.07 -2.59 -7.51
CA ALA A 15 1.40 -2.04 -6.33
C ALA A 15 0.45 -0.89 -6.68
N ASN A 16 0.94 0.07 -7.48
CA ASN A 16 0.15 1.20 -7.93
C ASN A 16 -1.01 0.77 -8.82
N GLN A 17 -0.82 -0.21 -9.70
CA GLN A 17 -1.89 -0.76 -10.53
C GLN A 17 -2.97 -1.46 -9.69
N LEU A 18 -2.58 -2.26 -8.69
CA LEU A 18 -3.53 -2.88 -7.75
C LEU A 18 -4.29 -1.82 -6.95
N TYR A 19 -3.57 -0.80 -6.47
CA TYR A 19 -4.17 0.29 -5.71
C TYR A 19 -5.22 1.03 -6.54
N GLU A 20 -4.82 1.60 -7.69
CA GLU A 20 -5.70 2.46 -8.49
C GLU A 20 -6.90 1.71 -9.08
N ASN A 21 -6.69 0.47 -9.56
CA ASN A 21 -7.74 -0.25 -10.27
C ASN A 21 -8.72 -1.01 -9.37
N ILE A 22 -8.27 -1.45 -8.19
CA ILE A 22 -9.05 -2.40 -7.36
C ILE A 22 -9.26 -1.85 -5.95
N ILE A 23 -8.20 -1.50 -5.26
CA ILE A 23 -8.24 -1.28 -3.80
C ILE A 23 -8.80 0.10 -3.47
N ARG A 24 -8.43 1.13 -4.23
CA ARG A 24 -8.74 2.53 -3.95
C ARG A 24 -10.23 2.80 -3.82
N GLN A 25 -11.03 2.26 -4.74
CA GLN A 25 -12.49 2.40 -4.73
C GLN A 25 -13.15 1.80 -3.48
N GLN A 26 -12.48 0.86 -2.82
CA GLN A 26 -12.98 0.16 -1.63
C GLN A 26 -12.60 0.88 -0.33
N ILE A 27 -11.47 1.59 -0.32
CA ILE A 27 -10.89 2.10 0.93
C ILE A 27 -10.71 3.61 0.99
N GLU A 28 -10.82 4.37 -0.11
CA GLU A 28 -10.64 5.82 -0.10
C GLU A 28 -11.88 6.57 0.41
N SER A 29 -12.19 6.34 1.68
CA SER A 29 -13.23 7.05 2.43
C SER A 29 -12.63 8.18 3.26
N VAL A 30 -13.48 9.13 3.70
CA VAL A 30 -13.09 10.22 4.62
C VAL A 30 -12.37 9.70 5.86
N GLU A 31 -12.78 8.54 6.37
CA GLU A 31 -12.19 7.92 7.57
C GLU A 31 -10.77 7.35 7.32
N ASN A 32 -10.48 6.94 6.09
CA ASN A 32 -9.22 6.28 5.73
C ASN A 32 -8.21 7.22 5.08
N ILE A 33 -8.63 8.42 4.70
CA ILE A 33 -7.73 9.46 4.21
C ILE A 33 -6.57 9.69 5.19
N GLY A 34 -5.35 9.59 4.68
CA GLY A 34 -4.13 9.73 5.48
C GLY A 34 -3.79 8.50 6.34
N LYS A 35 -4.51 7.38 6.24
CA LYS A 35 -4.00 6.08 6.71
C LYS A 35 -3.06 5.49 5.63
N MET A 36 -2.33 4.44 6.02
CA MET A 36 -1.55 3.62 5.10
C MET A 36 -2.35 2.39 4.70
N VAL A 37 -2.35 2.07 3.41
CA VAL A 37 -2.65 0.71 2.94
C VAL A 37 -1.32 0.01 2.68
N ILE A 38 -1.21 -1.21 3.21
CA ILE A 38 -0.11 -2.13 2.90
C ILE A 38 -0.66 -3.23 2.02
N ILE A 39 0.02 -3.50 0.92
CA ILE A 39 -0.37 -4.48 -0.10
C ILE A 39 0.71 -5.55 -0.15
N ASP A 40 0.33 -6.81 0.00
CA ASP A 40 1.19 -7.94 -0.37
C ASP A 40 1.12 -8.16 -1.88
N ILE A 41 2.20 -7.85 -2.59
CA ILE A 41 2.25 -7.85 -4.05
C ILE A 41 2.19 -9.26 -4.64
N GLU A 42 2.58 -10.28 -3.88
CA GLU A 42 2.53 -11.68 -4.34
C GLU A 42 1.08 -12.20 -4.37
N THR A 43 0.22 -11.70 -3.49
CA THR A 43 -1.15 -12.22 -3.32
C THR A 43 -2.24 -11.23 -3.69
N GLY A 44 -1.94 -9.93 -3.75
CA GLY A 44 -2.91 -8.86 -3.89
C GLY A 44 -3.70 -8.56 -2.60
N ASN A 45 -3.44 -9.28 -1.51
CA ASN A 45 -4.06 -9.00 -0.22
C ASN A 45 -3.59 -7.66 0.33
N TYR A 46 -4.47 -6.94 1.02
CA TYR A 46 -4.14 -5.65 1.60
C TYR A 46 -4.76 -5.48 2.99
N GLU A 47 -4.13 -4.61 3.78
CA GLU A 47 -4.62 -4.21 5.10
C GLU A 47 -4.41 -2.69 5.26
N VAL A 48 -5.32 -2.04 5.99
CA VAL A 48 -5.27 -0.59 6.26
C VAL A 48 -4.98 -0.35 7.72
N ASP A 49 -4.03 0.53 8.00
CA ASP A 49 -3.68 0.96 9.36
C ASP A 49 -3.15 2.39 9.37
N LYS A 50 -3.20 3.07 10.51
CA LYS A 50 -2.79 4.49 10.64
C LYS A 50 -1.35 4.72 10.18
N THR A 51 -0.43 3.84 10.56
CA THR A 51 1.00 3.92 10.19
C THR A 51 1.42 2.83 9.23
N GLY A 52 0.58 1.79 9.06
CA GLY A 52 0.88 0.62 8.23
C GLY A 52 1.63 -0.48 8.98
N LEU A 53 2.06 -0.25 10.23
CA LEU A 53 2.83 -1.24 10.98
C LEU A 53 1.99 -2.46 11.37
N GLN A 54 0.75 -2.25 11.83
CA GLN A 54 -0.12 -3.37 12.18
C GLN A 54 -0.64 -4.09 10.94
N ALA A 55 -0.91 -3.34 9.86
CA ALA A 55 -1.26 -3.90 8.56
C ALA A 55 -0.15 -4.83 8.03
N ALA A 56 1.11 -4.38 8.08
CA ALA A 56 2.26 -5.19 7.68
C ALA A 56 2.39 -6.47 8.52
N ARG A 57 2.26 -6.37 9.85
CA ARG A 57 2.32 -7.54 10.75
C ARG A 57 1.27 -8.58 10.39
N LYS A 58 0.01 -8.18 10.22
CA LYS A 58 -1.09 -9.08 9.82
C LYS A 58 -0.82 -9.78 8.49
N LEU A 59 -0.25 -9.07 7.52
CA LEU A 59 0.06 -9.67 6.21
C LEU A 59 1.22 -10.66 6.31
N ILE A 60 2.25 -10.37 7.10
CA ILE A 60 3.37 -11.27 7.36
C ILE A 60 2.91 -12.53 8.12
N GLU A 61 1.99 -12.39 9.07
CA GLU A 61 1.40 -13.53 9.79
C GLU A 61 0.63 -14.47 8.85
N LYS A 62 -0.06 -13.92 7.84
CA LYS A 62 -0.77 -14.71 6.81
C LYS A 62 0.19 -15.31 5.77
N ASN A 63 1.25 -14.59 5.41
CA ASN A 63 2.24 -15.00 4.42
C ASN A 63 3.64 -14.57 4.88
N SER A 64 4.43 -15.51 5.39
CA SER A 64 5.79 -15.23 5.89
C SER A 64 6.75 -14.73 4.81
N ASN A 65 6.42 -14.93 3.54
CA ASN A 65 7.19 -14.44 2.38
C ASN A 65 6.51 -13.24 1.70
N ALA A 66 5.61 -12.54 2.40
CA ALA A 66 4.88 -11.41 1.85
C ALA A 66 5.83 -10.32 1.33
N ARG A 67 5.56 -9.84 0.11
CA ARG A 67 6.31 -8.75 -0.49
C ARG A 67 5.49 -7.48 -0.38
N LEU A 68 5.71 -6.76 0.72
CA LEU A 68 4.86 -5.64 1.10
C LEU A 68 5.21 -4.33 0.38
N PHE A 69 4.19 -3.57 -0.01
CA PHE A 69 4.32 -2.21 -0.51
C PHE A 69 3.29 -1.29 0.17
N GLY A 70 3.73 -0.10 0.60
CA GLY A 70 2.90 0.83 1.36
C GLY A 70 2.52 2.08 0.57
N ILE A 71 1.24 2.44 0.58
CA ILE A 71 0.70 3.65 -0.05
C ILE A 71 -0.10 4.45 0.97
N ARG A 72 0.05 5.78 0.97
CA ARG A 72 -0.74 6.69 1.81
C ARG A 72 -2.01 7.11 1.07
N ILE A 73 -3.16 6.83 1.67
CA ILE A 73 -4.46 6.94 0.99
C ILE A 73 -4.77 8.41 0.67
N GLY A 74 -4.83 8.70 -0.63
CA GLY A 74 -5.11 10.00 -1.25
C GLY A 74 -4.00 11.06 -1.11
N TYR A 75 -2.76 10.63 -0.99
CA TYR A 75 -1.57 11.48 -1.08
C TYR A 75 -0.61 10.93 -2.14
N ASN A 76 0.21 11.80 -2.73
CA ASN A 76 1.23 11.42 -3.71
C ASN A 76 2.52 10.85 -3.08
N VAL A 77 2.68 10.99 -1.76
CA VAL A 77 3.84 10.52 -1.00
C VAL A 77 3.40 9.73 0.23
N ALA A 78 4.20 8.73 0.63
CA ALA A 78 3.94 7.93 1.83
C ALA A 78 4.23 8.71 3.12
N ALA A 79 5.25 9.56 3.10
CA ALA A 79 5.68 10.42 4.20
C ALA A 79 6.49 11.61 3.65
N SER A 80 6.62 12.66 4.44
CA SER A 80 7.49 13.81 4.15
C SER A 80 8.38 14.11 5.36
N PHE A 81 9.64 14.46 5.10
CA PHE A 81 10.60 14.87 6.12
C PHE A 81 10.92 16.34 5.91
N GLY A 82 10.37 17.22 6.77
CA GLY A 82 10.58 18.67 6.68
C GLY A 82 9.86 19.38 5.53
N GLY A 83 8.97 18.69 4.80
CA GLY A 83 8.16 19.27 3.72
C GLY A 83 6.65 19.09 3.93
N VAL A 84 5.87 19.45 2.92
CA VAL A 84 4.40 19.31 2.91
C VAL A 84 4.00 18.08 2.11
N MET A 85 2.95 17.37 2.53
CA MET A 85 2.32 16.32 1.74
C MET A 85 1.13 16.91 0.99
N GLU A 86 1.06 16.69 -0.32
CA GLU A 86 -0.04 17.19 -1.14
C GLU A 86 -1.16 16.13 -1.25
N ARG A 87 -2.39 16.59 -1.00
CA ARG A 87 -3.60 15.78 -1.16
C ARG A 87 -3.84 15.59 -2.66
N ASN A 88 -3.94 14.34 -3.10
CA ASN A 88 -4.29 14.03 -4.47
C ASN A 88 -5.80 13.80 -4.58
N TYR A 89 -6.49 14.71 -5.27
CA TYR A 89 -7.91 14.58 -5.60
C TYR A 89 -7.99 13.97 -6.99
N LYS A 90 -8.15 12.64 -7.08
CA LYS A 90 -8.50 11.98 -8.34
C LYS A 90 -9.82 11.27 -8.21
#